data_AF-A0A8I3A9Q4-F1
#
_entry.id   AF-A0A8I3A9Q4-F1
#
_cell.length_a   1.000
_cell.length_b   1.000
_cell.length_c   1.000
_cell.angle_alpha   90.00
_cell.angle_beta   90.00
_cell.angle_gamma   90.00
#
_symmetry.space_group_name_H-M   'P 1'
#
loop_
_entity.id
_entity.type
_entity.pdbx_description
1 polymer ?
#
loop_
_entity_poly.entity_id
_entity_poly.type
_entity_poly.pdbx_seq_one_letter_code
_entity_poly.pdbx_strand_id
1 'polypeptide(L)'
;MSRPAATTSSGQFVTKSTFAALAVEDLEESEEELVQDDHVQPSSDTTEPPKLSKSQLKKLQKQARTERRKQARVAAKASTAENSPRATPSLEQSAARSEAIADGEEVLSPKAEYAPLPEPSAETQQEDVSPTLEPSRPCLESNSNVSAAVKSDTSNSVLVGSHSKPITALREPAPPQSQSDVERAVKTKQDAQEAERTKKRQNLITRTLWTFIMIGVFMGLLVMGHAYLIILVMVCQTLVYREVTALFSLKDMSPETAELAVKGHKDPWSKTLNWYFFAVTNYFLYGESIIYYFKHVVFTDGQLLPFATNHRMISFTLYTIGFMGFVLSLKRGYLKQQFGLFCWVHMSLLLIVVSSHFIINNILEGLIWFFVPASLVICNDVFAYIWGITLGRTPLIKLSPKKTVEGFIGAFWSTLIFSVVWGSYFMRFNYMICPVHDLGVSVWSNVQCVPNPVFIAKEWEIWTPLRVFLSQLLGRSVTVVPYVPYQLHLLVFAIFASLVAPFGGFFASGFKRAFDIKDFGHSIPGHGGMTDRMDCQFLMGVFTYVYYSSLIREHNVTVGSILQMIVSGLTIEEQLELMRDLKKYMQGRGITVA
;
A
#
# COMPACT_ATOMS: atom_id res chain seq x y z
N MET A 1 28.01 60.47 40.75
CA MET A 1 28.57 59.42 39.85
C MET A 1 27.68 59.30 38.61
N SER A 2 28.14 58.63 37.57
CA SER A 2 27.88 59.02 36.17
C SER A 2 26.66 58.38 35.46
N ARG A 3 26.18 59.11 34.45
CA ARG A 3 25.29 58.78 33.30
C ARG A 3 25.74 57.55 32.46
N PRO A 4 25.00 57.09 31.40
CA PRO A 4 23.56 57.21 31.05
C PRO A 4 22.91 55.92 30.44
N ALA A 5 21.73 56.08 29.82
CA ALA A 5 20.86 55.09 29.16
C ALA A 5 21.34 54.44 27.83
N ALA A 6 20.62 53.42 27.37
CA ALA A 6 20.60 52.91 25.99
C ALA A 6 19.18 52.42 25.57
N THR A 7 18.91 52.42 24.26
CA THR A 7 17.57 52.33 23.63
C THR A 7 17.18 50.96 23.06
N THR A 8 15.88 50.78 22.80
CA THR A 8 15.26 49.60 22.17
C THR A 8 15.40 49.56 20.64
N SER A 9 15.51 48.36 20.07
CA SER A 9 15.04 48.08 18.70
C SER A 9 14.67 46.60 18.53
N SER A 10 13.65 46.32 17.72
CA SER A 10 13.11 44.97 17.48
C SER A 10 13.66 44.34 16.19
N GLY A 11 14.12 43.08 16.26
CA GLY A 11 14.56 42.31 15.09
C GLY A 11 13.68 41.08 14.84
N GLN A 12 13.11 40.96 13.63
CA GLN A 12 12.38 39.77 13.19
C GLN A 12 13.36 38.63 12.85
N PHE A 13 13.14 37.43 13.40
CA PHE A 13 13.88 36.23 12.99
C PHE A 13 13.22 35.54 11.80
N VAL A 14 13.97 35.38 10.70
CA VAL A 14 13.60 34.55 9.55
C VAL A 14 14.41 33.26 9.60
N THR A 15 13.72 32.12 9.62
CA THR A 15 14.35 30.79 9.66
C THR A 15 14.92 30.40 8.28
N LYS A 16 16.20 30.01 8.24
CA LYS A 16 16.81 29.29 7.12
C LYS A 16 17.07 27.84 7.53
N SER A 17 16.79 26.89 6.64
CA SER A 17 16.81 25.46 6.92
C SER A 17 18.21 24.86 7.05
N THR A 18 18.33 23.91 7.99
CA THR A 18 19.54 23.24 8.48
C THR A 18 20.21 22.26 7.49
N PHE A 19 20.52 22.70 6.26
CA PHE A 19 21.13 21.84 5.22
C PHE A 19 22.42 22.39 4.60
N ALA A 20 22.96 23.49 5.13
CA ALA A 20 24.19 24.13 4.65
C ALA A 20 25.48 23.68 5.39
N ALA A 21 25.38 22.76 6.34
CA ALA A 21 26.43 22.44 7.31
C ALA A 21 27.10 21.07 7.13
N LEU A 22 26.92 20.41 5.97
CA LEU A 22 27.45 19.07 5.69
C LEU A 22 28.11 18.97 4.30
N ALA A 23 28.78 20.04 3.86
CA ALA A 23 29.79 19.95 2.80
C ALA A 23 31.08 19.42 3.44
N VAL A 24 31.28 18.11 3.39
CA VAL A 24 32.56 17.47 3.75
C VAL A 24 33.63 17.91 2.75
N GLU A 25 34.83 18.14 3.25
CA GLU A 25 35.93 18.84 2.58
C GLU A 25 36.49 18.06 1.38
N ASP A 26 36.85 18.79 0.31
CA ASP A 26 37.63 18.26 -0.80
C ASP A 26 39.08 18.03 -0.31
N LEU A 27 39.43 16.78 -0.02
CA LEU A 27 40.80 16.32 0.20
C LEU A 27 41.22 15.37 -0.93
N GLU A 28 42.16 15.83 -1.76
CA GLU A 28 43.25 15.06 -2.40
C GLU A 28 43.92 15.94 -3.47
N GLU A 29 44.81 16.85 -3.03
CA GLU A 29 45.72 17.56 -3.91
C GLU A 29 47.13 17.59 -3.27
N SER A 30 47.88 16.50 -3.44
CA SER A 30 49.34 16.45 -3.23
C SER A 30 49.91 15.12 -3.73
N GLU A 31 50.61 15.14 -4.87
CA GLU A 31 51.94 14.50 -5.06
C GLU A 31 52.44 14.70 -6.51
N GLU A 32 53.62 15.32 -6.62
CA GLU A 32 54.59 15.26 -7.74
C GLU A 32 54.17 15.91 -9.09
N GLU A 33 55.04 16.59 -9.85
CA GLU A 33 56.52 16.59 -9.90
C GLU A 33 57.10 17.99 -10.24
N LEU A 34 58.40 18.21 -10.00
CA LEU A 34 59.15 19.46 -10.27
C LEU A 34 59.93 19.40 -11.61
N VAL A 35 60.41 20.57 -12.07
CA VAL A 35 61.61 20.85 -12.91
C VAL A 35 61.41 21.45 -14.32
N GLN A 36 61.82 22.72 -14.43
CA GLN A 36 62.42 23.52 -15.53
C GLN A 36 61.80 23.64 -16.95
N ASP A 37 61.63 24.91 -17.34
CA ASP A 37 61.72 25.40 -18.73
C ASP A 37 63.13 25.23 -19.32
N ASP A 38 63.24 24.93 -20.63
CA ASP A 38 63.95 25.79 -21.59
C ASP A 38 63.64 25.48 -23.07
N HIS A 39 63.87 26.49 -23.94
CA HIS A 39 64.07 26.46 -25.40
C HIS A 39 62.92 26.46 -26.46
N VAL A 40 62.80 27.64 -27.10
CA VAL A 40 62.90 27.93 -28.57
C VAL A 40 61.71 27.62 -29.54
N GLN A 41 61.29 28.68 -30.25
CA GLN A 41 60.34 28.79 -31.39
C GLN A 41 60.93 28.28 -32.75
N PRO A 42 60.24 28.24 -33.93
CA PRO A 42 58.93 28.84 -34.30
C PRO A 42 57.95 28.05 -35.22
N SER A 43 56.78 28.67 -35.44
CA SER A 43 55.93 28.68 -36.66
C SER A 43 55.21 27.41 -37.17
N SER A 44 53.86 27.48 -37.20
CA SER A 44 53.10 27.46 -38.46
C SER A 44 51.66 28.00 -38.24
N ASP A 45 51.12 28.69 -39.24
CA ASP A 45 49.78 29.29 -39.21
C ASP A 45 48.65 28.25 -39.35
N THR A 46 47.59 28.38 -38.55
CA THR A 46 46.22 28.12 -39.04
C THR A 46 45.18 28.80 -38.16
N THR A 47 44.28 29.57 -38.79
CA THR A 47 43.32 30.43 -38.09
C THR A 47 42.03 29.67 -37.73
N GLU A 48 41.92 29.12 -36.52
CA GLU A 48 40.64 28.66 -35.95
C GLU A 48 40.05 29.71 -34.95
N PRO A 49 38.72 29.92 -34.92
CA PRO A 49 38.10 30.77 -33.91
C PRO A 49 38.17 30.12 -32.51
N PRO A 50 38.27 30.91 -31.42
CA PRO A 50 38.55 30.38 -30.09
C PRO A 50 37.41 29.50 -29.55
N LYS A 51 37.74 28.26 -29.18
CA LYS A 51 36.82 27.29 -28.55
C LYS A 51 36.40 27.79 -27.17
N LEU A 52 35.15 28.26 -27.02
CA LEU A 52 34.62 28.78 -25.76
C LEU A 52 34.70 27.73 -24.64
N SER A 53 35.09 28.15 -23.44
CA SER A 53 35.20 27.23 -22.30
C SER A 53 33.82 26.69 -21.87
N LYS A 54 33.81 25.49 -21.29
CA LYS A 54 32.58 24.84 -20.79
C LYS A 54 31.77 25.74 -19.84
N SER A 55 32.43 26.62 -19.09
CA SER A 55 31.80 27.63 -18.23
C SER A 55 31.08 28.72 -19.02
N GLN A 56 31.71 29.27 -20.07
CA GLN A 56 31.10 30.28 -20.93
C GLN A 56 29.91 29.72 -21.72
N LEU A 57 30.02 28.47 -22.23
CA LEU A 57 28.91 27.80 -22.92
C LEU A 57 27.68 27.65 -22.00
N LYS A 58 27.90 27.28 -20.72
CA LYS A 58 26.86 27.13 -19.70
C LYS A 58 26.24 28.48 -19.32
N LYS A 59 27.02 29.57 -19.35
CA LYS A 59 26.56 30.95 -19.12
C LYS A 59 25.68 31.46 -20.28
N LEU A 60 26.11 31.24 -21.52
CA LEU A 60 25.33 31.54 -22.74
C LEU A 60 24.00 30.76 -22.79
N GLN A 61 24.01 29.46 -22.51
CA GLN A 61 22.78 28.66 -22.42
C GLN A 61 21.81 29.19 -21.34
N LYS A 62 22.33 29.65 -20.19
CA LYS A 62 21.51 30.26 -19.13
C LYS A 62 20.92 31.60 -19.56
N GLN A 63 21.66 32.43 -20.30
CA GLN A 63 21.17 33.69 -20.88
C GLN A 63 20.07 33.42 -21.93
N ALA A 64 20.32 32.56 -22.92
CA ALA A 64 19.33 32.20 -23.95
C ALA A 64 18.03 31.61 -23.36
N ARG A 65 18.12 30.79 -22.31
CA ARG A 65 16.94 30.25 -21.60
C ARG A 65 16.16 31.33 -20.84
N THR A 66 16.83 32.41 -20.42
CA THR A 66 16.21 33.57 -19.76
C THR A 66 15.54 34.49 -20.78
N GLU A 67 16.13 34.68 -21.96
CA GLU A 67 15.54 35.45 -23.06
C GLU A 67 14.32 34.75 -23.65
N ARG A 68 14.35 33.44 -23.91
CA ARG A 68 13.16 32.67 -24.29
C ARG A 68 12.01 32.83 -23.28
N ARG A 69 12.30 32.89 -21.98
CA ARG A 69 11.30 33.16 -20.92
C ARG A 69 10.77 34.58 -20.95
N LYS A 70 11.58 35.59 -21.30
CA LYS A 70 11.12 36.97 -21.52
C LYS A 70 10.23 37.06 -22.76
N GLN A 71 10.66 36.48 -23.89
CA GLN A 71 9.88 36.44 -25.14
C GLN A 71 8.54 35.72 -24.95
N ALA A 72 8.51 34.57 -24.27
CA ALA A 72 7.26 33.88 -23.95
C ALA A 72 6.30 34.72 -23.07
N ARG A 73 6.83 35.51 -22.12
CA ARG A 73 6.03 36.46 -21.31
C ARG A 73 5.50 37.65 -22.12
N VAL A 74 6.24 38.10 -23.13
CA VAL A 74 5.78 39.18 -24.05
C VAL A 74 4.69 38.63 -24.98
N ALA A 75 4.88 37.45 -25.57
CA ALA A 75 3.87 36.78 -26.38
C ALA A 75 2.57 36.51 -25.59
N ALA A 76 2.68 36.01 -24.36
CA ALA A 76 1.53 35.78 -23.49
C ALA A 76 0.79 37.08 -23.08
N LYS A 77 1.48 38.23 -23.05
CA LYS A 77 0.85 39.55 -22.85
C LYS A 77 0.19 40.09 -24.12
N ALA A 78 0.74 39.81 -25.29
CA ALA A 78 0.12 40.18 -26.56
C ALA A 78 -1.22 39.45 -26.75
N SER A 79 -1.28 38.15 -26.43
CA SER A 79 -2.51 37.34 -26.53
C SER A 79 -3.63 37.76 -25.56
N THR A 80 -3.36 38.56 -24.53
CA THR A 80 -4.41 39.09 -23.62
C THR A 80 -4.96 40.45 -24.08
N ALA A 81 -4.38 41.08 -25.11
CA ALA A 81 -4.77 42.42 -25.55
C ALA A 81 -5.86 42.43 -26.65
N GLU A 82 -6.17 41.28 -27.25
CA GLU A 82 -7.04 41.18 -28.45
C GLU A 82 -8.52 40.85 -28.15
N ASN A 83 -8.92 40.67 -26.89
CA ASN A 83 -10.30 40.35 -26.51
C ASN A 83 -10.82 41.18 -25.32
N SER A 84 -11.27 42.41 -25.58
CA SER A 84 -12.34 43.07 -24.79
C SER A 84 -12.92 44.30 -25.50
N PRO A 85 -14.25 44.46 -25.60
CA PRO A 85 -14.88 45.65 -26.20
C PRO A 85 -15.06 46.85 -25.23
N ARG A 86 -15.07 48.05 -25.82
CA ARG A 86 -15.47 49.37 -25.26
C ARG A 86 -16.97 49.34 -24.83
N ALA A 87 -17.51 50.15 -23.90
CA ALA A 87 -17.01 51.35 -23.20
C ALA A 87 -17.82 51.69 -21.91
N THR A 88 -17.13 52.14 -20.83
CA THR A 88 -17.31 53.38 -20.01
C THR A 88 -18.68 53.87 -19.46
N PRO A 89 -18.74 54.75 -18.41
CA PRO A 89 -18.11 54.65 -17.07
C PRO A 89 -18.93 55.26 -15.89
N SER A 90 -18.63 54.90 -14.63
CA SER A 90 -18.82 55.80 -13.46
C SER A 90 -17.99 55.35 -12.25
N LEU A 91 -17.18 56.29 -11.71
CA LEU A 91 -17.09 56.75 -10.30
C LEU A 91 -17.58 55.77 -9.19
N GLU A 92 -16.94 55.58 -8.03
CA GLU A 92 -15.81 56.31 -7.41
C GLU A 92 -15.09 55.51 -6.30
N GLN A 93 -13.94 56.04 -5.89
CA GLN A 93 -13.11 55.85 -4.68
C GLN A 93 -13.47 54.90 -3.50
N SER A 94 -12.48 54.06 -3.16
CA SER A 94 -11.72 54.07 -1.87
C SER A 94 -12.15 53.25 -0.63
N ALA A 95 -11.09 52.82 0.08
CA ALA A 95 -10.94 52.59 1.52
C ALA A 95 -11.32 51.25 2.21
N ALA A 96 -10.27 50.67 2.83
CA ALA A 96 -10.19 50.19 4.22
C ALA A 96 -10.96 48.93 4.72
N ARG A 97 -10.21 47.83 4.82
CA ARG A 97 -9.67 47.25 6.09
C ARG A 97 -10.62 46.83 7.24
N SER A 98 -10.38 45.59 7.69
CA SER A 98 -10.53 45.01 9.04
C SER A 98 -11.90 44.44 9.50
N GLU A 99 -11.86 43.12 9.70
CA GLU A 99 -12.16 42.40 10.97
C GLU A 99 -13.59 42.28 11.55
N ALA A 100 -13.99 41.01 11.68
CA ALA A 100 -14.41 40.35 12.93
C ALA A 100 -15.89 40.29 13.38
N ILE A 101 -16.38 39.03 13.43
CA ILE A 101 -16.97 38.33 14.60
C ILE A 101 -18.47 38.54 14.97
N ALA A 102 -19.08 37.39 15.32
CA ALA A 102 -20.26 37.11 16.16
C ALA A 102 -21.70 37.26 15.61
N ASP A 103 -22.36 36.09 15.56
CA ASP A 103 -23.60 35.70 16.28
C ASP A 103 -24.92 36.49 16.15
N GLY A 104 -26.04 35.74 16.09
CA GLY A 104 -27.40 36.25 16.31
C GLY A 104 -28.50 35.46 15.58
N GLU A 105 -29.39 34.81 16.34
CA GLU A 105 -30.59 34.11 15.84
C GLU A 105 -31.77 35.07 15.57
N GLU A 106 -32.64 34.76 14.60
CA GLU A 106 -34.02 34.27 14.88
C GLU A 106 -34.98 34.32 13.65
N VAL A 107 -35.77 33.25 13.52
CA VAL A 107 -37.22 33.19 13.21
C VAL A 107 -37.81 34.09 12.09
N LEU A 108 -38.40 33.47 11.04
CA LEU A 108 -39.87 33.36 10.84
C LEU A 108 -40.24 32.56 9.56
N SER A 109 -41.25 31.70 9.63
CA SER A 109 -41.94 31.07 8.47
C SER A 109 -43.40 31.57 8.41
N PRO A 110 -44.13 31.46 7.27
CA PRO A 110 -45.00 30.28 7.13
C PRO A 110 -45.41 29.80 5.70
N LYS A 111 -45.77 28.50 5.64
CA LYS A 111 -46.83 27.85 4.84
C LYS A 111 -46.93 27.99 3.29
N ALA A 112 -46.98 26.83 2.63
CA ALA A 112 -48.11 26.40 1.80
C ALA A 112 -48.18 24.86 1.73
N GLU A 113 -49.36 24.30 1.45
CA GLU A 113 -49.75 22.89 1.64
C GLU A 113 -50.68 22.47 0.48
N TYR A 114 -50.57 21.23 -0.05
CA TYR A 114 -51.68 20.42 -0.62
C TYR A 114 -51.20 19.02 -1.06
N ALA A 115 -52.10 18.04 -1.06
CA ALA A 115 -51.95 16.65 -1.55
C ALA A 115 -53.21 16.28 -2.40
N PRO A 116 -53.56 15.02 -2.78
CA PRO A 116 -52.81 13.75 -2.85
C PRO A 116 -52.99 12.95 -4.19
N LEU A 117 -52.35 11.77 -4.27
CA LEU A 117 -52.69 10.45 -4.91
C LEU A 117 -53.88 10.30 -5.91
N PRO A 118 -53.81 9.37 -6.91
CA PRO A 118 -53.94 7.91 -6.64
C PRO A 118 -53.15 6.91 -7.53
N GLU A 119 -53.17 5.64 -7.11
CA GLU A 119 -52.75 4.42 -7.85
C GLU A 119 -53.77 4.00 -8.94
N PRO A 120 -53.50 2.93 -9.73
CA PRO A 120 -54.05 1.63 -9.30
C PRO A 120 -53.19 0.36 -9.59
N SER A 121 -53.58 -0.70 -8.84
CA SER A 121 -53.46 -2.16 -9.02
C SER A 121 -54.01 -2.71 -10.37
N ALA A 122 -53.93 -4.00 -10.76
CA ALA A 122 -53.13 -5.21 -10.45
C ALA A 122 -53.50 -6.34 -11.47
N GLU A 123 -52.94 -7.57 -11.32
CA GLU A 123 -53.46 -8.87 -11.86
C GLU A 123 -53.36 -9.14 -13.41
N THR A 124 -53.32 -10.36 -14.01
CA THR A 124 -53.10 -11.79 -13.60
C THR A 124 -53.03 -12.73 -14.85
N GLN A 125 -52.45 -13.97 -14.75
CA GLN A 125 -52.57 -15.17 -15.66
C GLN A 125 -51.90 -15.13 -17.08
N GLN A 126 -51.12 -16.13 -17.57
CA GLN A 126 -51.37 -17.53 -18.04
C GLN A 126 -52.05 -17.59 -19.44
N GLU A 127 -51.78 -18.51 -20.40
CA GLU A 127 -51.00 -19.77 -20.53
C GLU A 127 -50.62 -20.04 -22.04
N ASP A 128 -49.42 -20.51 -22.42
CA ASP A 128 -48.99 -21.92 -22.76
C ASP A 128 -48.89 -22.23 -24.30
N VAL A 129 -48.41 -23.44 -24.65
CA VAL A 129 -48.38 -24.16 -25.94
C VAL A 129 -47.11 -24.06 -26.82
N SER A 130 -46.34 -25.17 -26.84
CA SER A 130 -45.49 -25.63 -27.96
C SER A 130 -46.26 -26.65 -28.83
N PRO A 131 -45.80 -27.02 -30.06
CA PRO A 131 -44.97 -28.22 -30.13
C PRO A 131 -43.88 -28.27 -31.24
N THR A 132 -42.75 -28.86 -30.85
CA THR A 132 -41.91 -29.88 -31.52
C THR A 132 -42.15 -30.25 -33.00
N LEU A 133 -41.07 -30.30 -33.80
CA LEU A 133 -40.70 -31.47 -34.62
C LEU A 133 -39.25 -31.39 -35.19
N GLU A 134 -38.52 -32.49 -35.02
CA GLU A 134 -37.18 -32.84 -35.56
C GLU A 134 -37.30 -33.54 -36.94
N PRO A 135 -36.24 -34.11 -37.59
CA PRO A 135 -34.79 -33.85 -37.55
C PRO A 135 -34.14 -33.78 -38.97
N SER A 136 -32.82 -33.55 -39.08
CA SER A 136 -31.88 -34.43 -39.85
C SER A 136 -30.45 -33.86 -40.04
N ARG A 137 -29.49 -34.78 -40.08
CA ARG A 137 -28.07 -34.71 -40.51
C ARG A 137 -27.92 -35.73 -41.67
N PRO A 138 -26.91 -35.72 -42.58
CA PRO A 138 -25.47 -35.83 -42.20
C PRO A 138 -24.40 -35.29 -43.19
N CYS A 139 -23.12 -35.36 -42.74
CA CYS A 139 -21.84 -35.66 -43.46
C CYS A 139 -21.52 -35.07 -44.87
N LEU A 140 -20.27 -34.90 -45.34
CA LEU A 140 -19.04 -35.70 -45.20
C LEU A 140 -17.77 -34.87 -45.57
N GLU A 141 -16.61 -35.52 -45.60
CA GLU A 141 -15.24 -34.98 -45.72
C GLU A 141 -14.75 -34.77 -47.18
N SER A 142 -13.65 -34.03 -47.40
CA SER A 142 -12.44 -34.59 -48.06
C SER A 142 -11.25 -33.61 -48.13
N ASN A 143 -10.02 -34.17 -48.12
CA ASN A 143 -8.73 -33.49 -47.99
C ASN A 143 -8.09 -32.99 -49.31
N SER A 144 -7.09 -32.10 -49.15
CA SER A 144 -5.68 -32.25 -49.63
C SER A 144 -5.10 -31.40 -50.79
N ASN A 145 -3.79 -31.12 -50.60
CA ASN A 145 -2.71 -30.79 -51.54
C ASN A 145 -2.68 -29.38 -52.17
N VAL A 146 -1.68 -28.52 -51.90
CA VAL A 146 -0.20 -28.60 -52.06
C VAL A 146 0.27 -28.36 -53.50
N SER A 147 0.92 -27.21 -53.76
CA SER A 147 2.31 -27.16 -54.24
C SER A 147 2.88 -25.73 -54.17
N ALA A 148 4.21 -25.59 -54.24
CA ALA A 148 4.96 -24.34 -54.18
C ALA A 148 5.90 -24.20 -55.39
N ALA A 149 6.26 -22.96 -55.77
CA ALA A 149 7.54 -22.54 -56.40
C ALA A 149 7.43 -21.05 -56.83
N VAL A 150 8.20 -20.10 -56.29
CA VAL A 150 9.61 -19.70 -56.54
C VAL A 150 9.74 -18.43 -57.42
N LYS A 151 10.25 -17.38 -56.76
CA LYS A 151 11.07 -16.21 -57.20
C LYS A 151 11.19 -15.83 -58.69
N SER A 152 11.13 -14.52 -58.96
CA SER A 152 12.30 -13.75 -59.48
C SER A 152 12.13 -12.23 -59.32
N ASP A 153 13.21 -11.54 -58.95
CA ASP A 153 13.30 -10.07 -58.88
C ASP A 153 13.64 -9.45 -60.24
N THR A 154 13.32 -8.17 -60.47
CA THR A 154 14.16 -7.30 -61.33
C THR A 154 14.02 -5.81 -60.96
N SER A 155 15.14 -5.10 -60.99
CA SER A 155 15.30 -3.68 -60.61
C SER A 155 15.43 -2.75 -61.83
N ASN A 156 15.62 -1.43 -61.56
CA ASN A 156 16.04 -0.31 -62.47
C ASN A 156 14.90 0.64 -62.92
N SER A 157 15.11 1.94 -63.18
CA SER A 157 16.20 2.89 -62.83
C SER A 157 15.80 4.34 -63.19
N VAL A 158 16.18 5.31 -62.34
CA VAL A 158 16.55 6.73 -62.58
C VAL A 158 16.11 7.45 -63.89
N LEU A 159 15.50 8.64 -63.76
CA LEU A 159 15.88 9.85 -64.53
C LEU A 159 15.38 11.18 -63.89
N VAL A 160 16.04 12.28 -64.26
CA VAL A 160 15.95 13.63 -63.65
C VAL A 160 15.22 14.60 -64.60
N GLY A 161 14.43 15.55 -64.07
CA GLY A 161 13.84 16.63 -64.87
C GLY A 161 13.15 17.73 -64.04
N SER A 162 13.58 18.98 -64.25
CA SER A 162 13.03 20.22 -63.63
C SER A 162 11.72 20.66 -64.31
N HIS A 163 10.74 21.22 -63.58
CA HIS A 163 10.30 22.64 -63.72
C HIS A 163 9.01 23.01 -62.93
N SER A 164 9.01 24.25 -62.40
CA SER A 164 7.88 25.18 -62.14
C SER A 164 6.58 24.71 -61.44
N LYS A 165 6.22 25.41 -60.34
CA LYS A 165 4.83 25.58 -59.87
C LYS A 165 4.00 26.37 -60.92
N PRO A 166 2.66 26.25 -60.93
CA PRO A 166 1.91 27.34 -60.31
C PRO A 166 0.63 26.97 -59.53
N ILE A 167 0.39 27.77 -58.49
CA ILE A 167 -0.87 28.41 -58.07
C ILE A 167 -2.19 27.60 -58.02
N THR A 168 -2.72 27.56 -56.80
CA THR A 168 -4.08 27.23 -56.36
C THR A 168 -5.20 27.72 -57.29
N ALA A 169 -6.09 26.81 -57.70
CA ALA A 169 -7.40 27.14 -58.25
C ALA A 169 -8.50 26.65 -57.31
N LEU A 170 -9.46 27.53 -56.99
CA LEU A 170 -10.67 27.19 -56.22
C LEU A 170 -11.54 26.22 -57.00
N ARG A 171 -12.14 25.23 -56.33
CA ARG A 171 -13.22 24.40 -56.89
C ARG A 171 -14.35 24.23 -55.89
N GLU A 172 -15.56 24.39 -56.40
CA GLU A 172 -16.86 24.37 -55.72
C GLU A 172 -17.24 22.99 -55.10
N PRO A 173 -18.28 22.95 -54.23
CA PRO A 173 -18.47 21.85 -53.28
C PRO A 173 -18.87 20.51 -53.92
N ALA A 174 -18.47 19.42 -53.25
CA ALA A 174 -18.77 18.05 -53.66
C ALA A 174 -20.25 17.67 -53.39
N PRO A 175 -20.85 16.80 -54.23
CA PRO A 175 -22.21 16.26 -54.06
C PRO A 175 -22.27 15.19 -52.93
N PRO A 176 -23.46 14.69 -52.53
CA PRO A 176 -23.69 14.21 -51.16
C PRO A 176 -23.02 12.86 -50.83
N GLN A 177 -22.74 12.68 -49.54
CA GLN A 177 -22.16 11.47 -48.96
C GLN A 177 -22.99 10.22 -49.31
N SER A 178 -22.32 9.14 -49.71
CA SER A 178 -23.00 7.88 -50.00
C SER A 178 -23.59 7.27 -48.71
N GLN A 179 -24.81 6.73 -48.80
CA GLN A 179 -25.43 6.03 -47.66
C GLN A 179 -24.56 4.87 -47.16
N SER A 180 -23.84 4.19 -48.07
CA SER A 180 -22.91 3.11 -47.76
C SER A 180 -21.72 3.52 -46.88
N ASP A 181 -21.21 4.75 -46.99
CA ASP A 181 -20.10 5.23 -46.14
C ASP A 181 -20.57 5.58 -44.73
N VAL A 182 -21.79 6.15 -44.62
CA VAL A 182 -22.44 6.40 -43.33
C VAL A 182 -22.77 5.10 -42.62
N GLU A 183 -23.35 4.13 -43.32
CA GLU A 183 -23.71 2.81 -42.78
C GLU A 183 -22.46 2.03 -42.35
N ARG A 184 -21.39 2.04 -43.15
CA ARG A 184 -20.10 1.43 -42.78
C ARG A 184 -19.48 2.11 -41.54
N ALA A 185 -19.55 3.44 -41.43
CA ALA A 185 -19.06 4.17 -40.26
C ALA A 185 -19.90 3.94 -39.00
N VAL A 186 -21.22 3.80 -39.12
CA VAL A 186 -22.12 3.42 -38.01
C VAL A 186 -21.81 2.00 -37.55
N LYS A 187 -21.68 1.04 -38.48
CA LYS A 187 -21.36 -0.35 -38.19
C LYS A 187 -20.02 -0.48 -37.47
N THR A 188 -18.97 0.19 -37.97
CA THR A 188 -17.65 0.22 -37.29
C THR A 188 -17.72 0.80 -35.87
N LYS A 189 -18.59 1.79 -35.61
CA LYS A 189 -18.81 2.31 -34.24
C LYS A 189 -19.58 1.32 -33.36
N GLN A 190 -20.58 0.61 -33.90
CA GLN A 190 -21.32 -0.42 -33.18
C GLN A 190 -20.41 -1.62 -32.84
N ASP A 191 -19.65 -2.12 -33.81
CA ASP A 191 -18.67 -3.20 -33.64
C ASP A 191 -17.62 -2.84 -32.58
N ALA A 192 -17.12 -1.59 -32.58
CA ALA A 192 -16.18 -1.10 -31.56
C ALA A 192 -16.82 -0.99 -30.17
N GLN A 193 -18.08 -0.56 -30.07
CA GLN A 193 -18.80 -0.48 -28.81
C GLN A 193 -19.16 -1.87 -28.26
N GLU A 194 -19.46 -2.84 -29.13
CA GLU A 194 -19.69 -4.24 -28.77
C GLU A 194 -18.38 -4.94 -28.36
N ALA A 195 -17.26 -4.67 -29.05
CA ALA A 195 -15.92 -5.10 -28.63
C ALA A 195 -15.53 -4.54 -27.25
N GLU A 196 -15.90 -3.29 -26.94
CA GLU A 196 -15.66 -2.71 -25.61
C GLU A 196 -16.56 -3.35 -24.53
N ARG A 197 -17.84 -3.59 -24.84
CA ARG A 197 -18.79 -4.27 -23.93
C ARG A 197 -18.38 -5.72 -23.65
N THR A 198 -17.99 -6.49 -24.68
CA THR A 198 -17.52 -7.87 -24.54
C THR A 198 -16.22 -7.92 -23.73
N LYS A 199 -15.26 -7.02 -23.98
CA LYS A 199 -14.04 -6.89 -23.17
C LYS A 199 -14.33 -6.51 -21.70
N LYS A 200 -15.29 -5.60 -21.44
CA LYS A 200 -15.75 -5.26 -20.09
C LYS A 200 -16.39 -6.48 -19.39
N ARG A 201 -17.25 -7.23 -20.09
CA ARG A 201 -17.90 -8.45 -19.60
C ARG A 201 -16.90 -9.57 -19.34
N GLN A 202 -15.93 -9.80 -20.22
CA GLN A 202 -14.82 -10.75 -20.01
C GLN A 202 -14.00 -10.37 -18.77
N ASN A 203 -13.59 -9.11 -18.64
CA ASN A 203 -12.88 -8.62 -17.45
C ASN A 203 -13.70 -8.80 -16.16
N LEU A 204 -15.02 -8.61 -16.20
CA LEU A 204 -15.90 -8.86 -15.08
C LEU A 204 -15.96 -10.36 -14.73
N ILE A 205 -16.17 -11.23 -15.72
CA ILE A 205 -16.21 -12.69 -15.53
C ILE A 205 -14.88 -13.21 -14.94
N THR A 206 -13.74 -12.81 -15.52
CA THR A 206 -12.41 -13.16 -15.01
C THR A 206 -12.24 -12.70 -13.56
N ARG A 207 -12.65 -11.47 -13.23
CA ARG A 207 -12.57 -10.97 -11.85
C ARG A 207 -13.50 -11.70 -10.90
N THR A 208 -14.72 -12.04 -11.30
CA THR A 208 -15.65 -12.80 -10.45
C THR A 208 -15.11 -14.20 -10.20
N LEU A 209 -14.67 -14.90 -11.25
CA LEU A 209 -14.08 -16.25 -11.17
C LEU A 209 -12.84 -16.29 -10.27
N TRP A 210 -11.85 -15.41 -10.50
CA TRP A 210 -10.65 -15.36 -9.67
C TRP A 210 -10.93 -14.94 -8.23
N THR A 211 -11.99 -14.15 -7.97
CA THR A 211 -12.42 -13.86 -6.59
C THR A 211 -12.91 -15.12 -5.89
N PHE A 212 -13.76 -15.92 -6.53
CA PHE A 212 -14.21 -17.20 -5.97
C PHE A 212 -13.06 -18.20 -5.78
N ILE A 213 -12.11 -18.27 -6.72
CA ILE A 213 -10.91 -19.11 -6.58
C ILE A 213 -10.07 -18.67 -5.38
N MET A 214 -9.79 -17.37 -5.22
CA MET A 214 -9.03 -16.85 -4.08
C MET A 214 -9.72 -17.12 -2.74
N ILE A 215 -11.04 -16.91 -2.66
CA ILE A 215 -11.82 -17.22 -1.44
C ILE A 215 -11.78 -18.73 -1.15
N GLY A 216 -11.99 -19.58 -2.16
CA GLY A 216 -11.94 -21.04 -2.00
C GLY A 216 -10.58 -21.55 -1.53
N VAL A 217 -9.49 -21.04 -2.13
CA VAL A 217 -8.12 -21.35 -1.70
C VAL A 217 -7.86 -20.87 -0.28
N PHE A 218 -8.24 -19.64 0.07
CA PHE A 218 -8.05 -19.10 1.42
C PHE A 218 -8.81 -19.91 2.47
N MET A 219 -10.09 -20.23 2.23
CA MET A 219 -10.89 -21.04 3.14
C MET A 219 -10.36 -22.48 3.24
N GLY A 220 -9.87 -23.07 2.14
CA GLY A 220 -9.22 -24.38 2.15
C GLY A 220 -7.96 -24.41 3.01
N LEU A 221 -7.08 -23.41 2.88
CA LEU A 221 -5.85 -23.29 3.68
C LEU A 221 -6.17 -23.05 5.17
N LEU A 222 -7.20 -22.25 5.46
CA LEU A 222 -7.70 -22.00 6.82
C LEU A 222 -8.28 -23.27 7.49
N VAL A 223 -8.88 -24.16 6.72
CA VAL A 223 -9.33 -25.48 7.18
C VAL A 223 -8.17 -26.45 7.38
N MET A 224 -7.14 -26.38 6.52
CA MET A 224 -5.97 -27.28 6.57
C MET A 224 -5.05 -27.05 7.77
N GLY A 225 -4.85 -25.82 8.24
CA GLY A 225 -4.08 -25.58 9.47
C GLY A 225 -3.28 -24.28 9.54
N HIS A 226 -2.73 -24.03 10.73
CA HIS A 226 -1.82 -22.93 11.02
C HIS A 226 -0.63 -22.89 10.05
N ALA A 227 0.01 -24.03 9.80
CA ALA A 227 1.17 -24.13 8.90
C ALA A 227 0.86 -23.65 7.47
N TYR A 228 -0.32 -23.99 6.94
CA TYR A 228 -0.74 -23.62 5.59
C TYR A 228 -1.01 -22.12 5.46
N LEU A 229 -1.55 -21.49 6.50
CA LEU A 229 -1.71 -20.02 6.55
C LEU A 229 -0.36 -19.30 6.72
N ILE A 230 0.59 -19.85 7.47
CA ILE A 230 1.96 -19.33 7.54
C ILE A 230 2.61 -19.38 6.15
N ILE A 231 2.53 -20.52 5.45
CA ILE A 231 3.02 -20.66 4.07
C ILE A 231 2.34 -19.65 3.13
N LEU A 232 1.03 -19.43 3.25
CA LEU A 232 0.32 -18.41 2.47
C LEU A 232 0.88 -17.02 2.70
N VAL A 233 1.11 -16.62 3.96
CA VAL A 233 1.71 -15.30 4.29
C VAL A 233 3.13 -15.19 3.73
N MET A 234 3.95 -16.24 3.82
CA MET A 234 5.29 -16.29 3.23
C MET A 234 5.29 -16.15 1.70
N VAL A 235 4.31 -16.76 1.02
CA VAL A 235 4.11 -16.63 -0.44
C VAL A 235 3.66 -15.20 -0.79
N CYS A 236 2.66 -14.67 -0.09
CA CYS A 236 2.19 -13.29 -0.28
C CYS A 236 3.33 -12.27 -0.06
N GLN A 237 4.09 -12.40 1.03
CA GLN A 237 5.27 -11.59 1.33
C GLN A 237 6.29 -11.62 0.18
N THR A 238 6.63 -12.82 -0.31
CA THR A 238 7.57 -13.01 -1.42
C THR A 238 7.08 -12.35 -2.72
N LEU A 239 5.79 -12.44 -3.02
CA LEU A 239 5.18 -11.81 -4.20
C LEU A 239 5.18 -10.28 -4.09
N VAL A 240 4.81 -9.71 -2.94
CA VAL A 240 4.87 -8.26 -2.68
C VAL A 240 6.32 -7.76 -2.78
N TYR A 241 7.26 -8.43 -2.10
CA TYR A 241 8.67 -8.04 -2.13
C TYR A 241 9.24 -8.05 -3.55
N ARG A 242 8.88 -9.06 -4.36
CA ARG A 242 9.24 -9.13 -5.78
C ARG A 242 8.65 -7.98 -6.61
N GLU A 243 7.37 -7.64 -6.41
CA GLU A 243 6.72 -6.51 -7.10
C GLU A 243 7.39 -5.17 -6.74
N VAL A 244 7.55 -4.90 -5.45
CA VAL A 244 8.12 -3.66 -4.93
C VAL A 244 9.59 -3.48 -5.37
N THR A 245 10.43 -4.51 -5.24
CA THR A 245 11.84 -4.43 -5.68
C THR A 245 12.00 -4.35 -7.21
N ALA A 246 11.09 -4.96 -7.98
CA ALA A 246 11.11 -4.85 -9.44
C ALA A 246 10.88 -3.42 -9.94
N LEU A 247 9.99 -2.65 -9.28
CA LEU A 247 9.71 -1.25 -9.66
C LEU A 247 10.95 -0.35 -9.54
N PHE A 248 11.70 -0.46 -8.43
CA PHE A 248 12.92 0.32 -8.24
C PHE A 248 14.03 -0.07 -9.21
N SER A 249 14.17 -1.37 -9.52
CA SER A 249 15.11 -1.86 -10.53
C SER A 249 14.82 -1.35 -11.96
N LEU A 250 13.64 -0.78 -12.23
CA LEU A 250 13.24 -0.28 -13.55
C LEU A 250 13.42 1.24 -13.70
N LYS A 251 13.17 2.04 -12.65
CA LYS A 251 13.10 3.50 -12.75
C LYS A 251 14.43 4.25 -12.59
N ASP A 252 15.42 3.67 -11.91
CA ASP A 252 16.74 4.31 -11.73
C ASP A 252 17.60 4.32 -13.01
N MET A 253 17.14 3.71 -14.11
CA MET A 253 17.68 3.98 -15.44
C MET A 253 17.09 5.28 -15.99
N SER A 254 17.90 6.35 -15.99
CA SER A 254 17.62 7.50 -16.86
C SER A 254 17.62 7.06 -18.33
N PRO A 255 16.93 7.74 -19.26
CA PRO A 255 16.91 7.33 -20.67
C PRO A 255 18.32 7.27 -21.30
N GLU A 256 19.24 8.15 -20.90
CA GLU A 256 20.65 8.12 -21.32
C GLU A 256 21.40 6.89 -20.74
N THR A 257 21.06 6.48 -19.51
CA THR A 257 21.63 5.29 -18.87
C THR A 257 21.00 3.99 -19.39
N ALA A 258 19.77 4.04 -19.88
CA ALA A 258 19.08 2.88 -20.46
C ALA A 258 19.75 2.42 -21.78
N GLU A 259 20.14 3.35 -22.65
CA GLU A 259 20.91 3.02 -23.87
C GLU A 259 22.28 2.40 -23.54
N LEU A 260 22.95 2.90 -22.49
CA LEU A 260 24.19 2.32 -21.97
C LEU A 260 23.97 0.95 -21.31
N ALA A 261 22.86 0.72 -20.60
CA ALA A 261 22.52 -0.54 -19.95
C ALA A 261 21.94 -1.61 -20.91
N VAL A 262 21.54 -1.23 -22.13
CA VAL A 262 21.26 -2.18 -23.21
C VAL A 262 22.56 -2.74 -23.81
N LYS A 263 23.68 -2.02 -23.68
CA LYS A 263 25.03 -2.47 -24.10
C LYS A 263 25.88 -3.03 -22.95
N GLY A 264 25.72 -2.52 -21.73
CA GLY A 264 26.44 -2.94 -20.52
C GLY A 264 25.66 -3.98 -19.72
N HIS A 265 26.32 -5.07 -19.32
CA HIS A 265 25.68 -6.17 -18.59
C HIS A 265 24.94 -5.68 -17.34
N LYS A 266 23.64 -6.02 -17.22
CA LYS A 266 22.87 -5.89 -15.97
C LYS A 266 23.63 -6.60 -14.87
N ASP A 267 24.03 -5.88 -13.83
CA ASP A 267 24.81 -6.45 -12.73
C ASP A 267 23.99 -7.56 -12.01
N PRO A 268 24.36 -8.85 -12.16
CA PRO A 268 23.60 -9.94 -11.56
C PRO A 268 23.71 -9.90 -10.03
N TRP A 269 24.86 -9.45 -9.53
CA TRP A 269 25.20 -9.44 -8.11
C TRP A 269 24.20 -8.63 -7.29
N SER A 270 23.83 -7.46 -7.81
CA SER A 270 22.86 -6.57 -7.17
C SER A 270 21.49 -7.23 -6.97
N LYS A 271 21.05 -8.13 -7.86
CA LYS A 271 19.79 -8.87 -7.69
C LYS A 271 19.91 -10.01 -6.69
N THR A 272 21.01 -10.77 -6.78
CA THR A 272 21.32 -11.85 -5.82
C THR A 272 21.38 -11.30 -4.39
N LEU A 273 21.99 -10.14 -4.21
CA LEU A 273 22.16 -9.49 -2.91
C LEU A 273 20.84 -9.01 -2.30
N ASN A 274 19.87 -8.54 -3.12
CA ASN A 274 18.53 -8.20 -2.63
C ASN A 274 17.83 -9.44 -2.03
N TRP A 275 17.85 -10.55 -2.77
CA TRP A 275 17.29 -11.82 -2.29
C TRP A 275 18.06 -12.42 -1.11
N TYR A 276 19.37 -12.17 -1.01
CA TYR A 276 20.17 -12.52 0.16
C TYR A 276 19.67 -11.80 1.42
N PHE A 277 19.56 -10.46 1.39
CA PHE A 277 19.03 -9.71 2.54
C PHE A 277 17.60 -10.13 2.89
N PHE A 278 16.75 -10.41 1.89
CA PHE A 278 15.43 -11.00 2.13
C PHE A 278 15.52 -12.32 2.90
N ALA A 279 16.31 -13.29 2.44
CA ALA A 279 16.49 -14.57 3.11
C ALA A 279 17.03 -14.42 4.55
N VAL A 280 18.01 -13.54 4.78
CA VAL A 280 18.58 -13.28 6.11
C VAL A 280 17.57 -12.63 7.06
N THR A 281 16.81 -11.63 6.61
CA THR A 281 15.76 -11.02 7.46
C THR A 281 14.64 -12.00 7.78
N ASN A 282 14.28 -12.88 6.84
CA ASN A 282 13.32 -13.97 7.08
C ASN A 282 13.87 -14.96 8.12
N TYR A 283 15.12 -15.41 7.98
CA TYR A 283 15.77 -16.31 8.93
C TYR A 283 15.83 -15.72 10.35
N PHE A 284 16.15 -14.43 10.47
CA PHE A 284 16.16 -13.75 11.77
C PHE A 284 14.76 -13.71 12.39
N LEU A 285 13.79 -13.11 11.72
CA LEU A 285 12.46 -12.87 12.31
C LEU A 285 11.65 -14.15 12.51
N TYR A 286 11.63 -15.06 11.53
CA TYR A 286 10.88 -16.31 11.65
C TYR A 286 11.61 -17.36 12.48
N GLY A 287 12.94 -17.32 12.56
CA GLY A 287 13.70 -18.15 13.48
C GLY A 287 13.35 -17.84 14.94
N GLU A 288 13.33 -16.55 15.35
CA GLU A 288 12.89 -16.17 16.71
C GLU A 288 11.45 -16.65 16.99
N SER A 289 10.50 -16.48 16.06
CA SER A 289 9.13 -17.01 16.22
C SER A 289 9.12 -18.53 16.42
N ILE A 290 9.82 -19.28 15.56
CA ILE A 290 9.82 -20.75 15.61
C ILE A 290 10.48 -21.25 16.90
N ILE A 291 11.59 -20.64 17.32
CA ILE A 291 12.29 -20.97 18.58
C ILE A 291 11.40 -20.67 19.80
N TYR A 292 10.60 -19.60 19.75
CA TYR A 292 9.67 -19.23 20.82
C TYR A 292 8.49 -20.22 20.94
N TYR A 293 7.71 -20.41 19.87
CA TYR A 293 6.49 -21.25 19.93
C TYR A 293 6.80 -22.76 19.94
N PHE A 294 7.85 -23.21 19.25
CA PHE A 294 8.20 -24.65 19.13
C PHE A 294 9.43 -25.04 19.95
N LYS A 295 9.72 -24.32 21.05
CA LYS A 295 10.87 -24.56 21.93
C LYS A 295 11.05 -26.04 22.29
N HIS A 296 9.98 -26.75 22.65
CA HIS A 296 10.07 -28.16 23.01
C HIS A 296 10.54 -29.06 21.86
N VAL A 297 10.11 -28.79 20.62
CA VAL A 297 10.55 -29.55 19.43
C VAL A 297 11.98 -29.20 19.06
N VAL A 298 12.29 -27.90 18.97
CA VAL A 298 13.58 -27.38 18.52
C VAL A 298 14.74 -27.75 19.46
N PHE A 299 14.50 -27.79 20.77
CA PHE A 299 15.51 -28.18 21.76
C PHE A 299 15.62 -29.70 21.99
N THR A 300 14.71 -30.51 21.42
CA THR A 300 14.80 -31.98 21.45
C THR A 300 15.64 -32.52 20.28
N ASP A 301 15.64 -31.84 19.14
CA ASP A 301 16.48 -32.19 18.00
C ASP A 301 17.91 -31.66 18.15
N GLY A 302 18.87 -32.56 18.37
CA GLY A 302 20.29 -32.24 18.50
C GLY A 302 20.92 -31.59 17.26
N GLN A 303 20.32 -31.72 16.07
CA GLN A 303 20.80 -31.03 14.86
C GLN A 303 20.36 -29.57 14.82
N LEU A 304 19.16 -29.24 15.35
CA LEU A 304 18.61 -27.88 15.37
C LEU A 304 19.10 -27.07 16.58
N LEU A 305 19.43 -27.72 17.68
CA LEU A 305 19.93 -27.12 18.91
C LEU A 305 21.06 -26.07 18.71
N PRO A 306 22.14 -26.30 17.95
CA PRO A 306 23.19 -25.29 17.74
C PRO A 306 22.70 -24.07 16.96
N PHE A 307 21.78 -24.24 16.01
CA PHE A 307 21.20 -23.14 15.23
C PHE A 307 20.24 -22.30 16.07
N ALA A 308 19.44 -22.95 16.94
CA ALA A 308 18.49 -22.28 17.82
C ALA A 308 19.18 -21.50 18.94
N THR A 309 20.16 -22.10 19.61
CA THR A 309 20.91 -21.46 20.71
C THR A 309 21.75 -20.28 20.23
N ASN A 310 22.37 -20.38 19.05
CA ASN A 310 23.20 -19.32 18.47
C ASN A 310 22.48 -18.46 17.41
N HIS A 311 21.14 -18.56 17.31
CA HIS A 311 20.34 -17.97 16.22
C HIS A 311 20.65 -16.49 15.99
N ARG A 312 20.72 -15.69 17.06
CA ARG A 312 21.01 -14.25 17.01
C ARG A 312 22.39 -13.95 16.46
N MET A 313 23.40 -14.70 16.90
CA MET A 313 24.78 -14.55 16.43
C MET A 313 24.90 -14.97 14.96
N ILE A 314 24.32 -16.11 14.58
CA ILE A 314 24.29 -16.58 13.18
C ILE A 314 23.61 -15.52 12.28
N SER A 315 22.47 -14.97 12.71
CA SER A 315 21.74 -13.93 11.98
C SER A 315 22.57 -12.66 11.81
N PHE A 316 23.27 -12.22 12.85
CA PHE A 316 24.16 -11.05 12.80
C PHE A 316 25.37 -11.29 11.88
N THR A 317 25.98 -12.48 11.94
CA THR A 317 27.08 -12.87 11.04
C THR A 317 26.62 -12.90 9.58
N LEU A 318 25.45 -13.49 9.28
CA LEU A 318 24.87 -13.50 7.93
C LEU A 318 24.58 -12.07 7.43
N TYR A 319 23.96 -11.21 8.24
CA TYR A 319 23.75 -9.81 7.86
C TYR A 319 25.08 -9.10 7.56
N THR A 320 26.10 -9.33 8.39
CA THR A 320 27.44 -8.74 8.22
C THR A 320 28.10 -9.24 6.93
N ILE A 321 27.99 -10.53 6.59
CA ILE A 321 28.48 -11.08 5.32
C ILE A 321 27.78 -10.41 4.12
N GLY A 322 26.45 -10.24 4.18
CA GLY A 322 25.70 -9.50 3.15
C GLY A 322 26.14 -8.04 3.04
N PHE A 323 26.38 -7.36 4.15
CA PHE A 323 26.85 -5.98 4.17
C PHE A 323 28.27 -5.84 3.61
N MET A 324 29.20 -6.73 3.96
CA MET A 324 30.53 -6.80 3.33
C MET A 324 30.41 -7.09 1.82
N GLY A 325 29.54 -8.03 1.42
CA GLY A 325 29.26 -8.34 0.01
C GLY A 325 28.61 -7.18 -0.77
N PHE A 326 27.90 -6.27 -0.08
CA PHE A 326 27.45 -5.00 -0.66
C PHE A 326 28.63 -4.05 -0.89
N VAL A 327 29.44 -3.81 0.14
CA VAL A 327 30.60 -2.89 0.08
C VAL A 327 31.59 -3.32 -1.00
N LEU A 328 31.91 -4.62 -1.08
CA LEU A 328 32.78 -5.20 -2.11
C LEU A 328 32.20 -5.12 -3.53
N SER A 329 30.88 -4.90 -3.67
CA SER A 329 30.22 -4.74 -4.98
C SER A 329 30.19 -3.31 -5.50
N LEU A 330 30.64 -2.33 -4.71
CA LEU A 330 30.57 -0.91 -5.08
C LEU A 330 31.42 -0.62 -6.33
N LYS A 331 30.78 -0.02 -7.34
CA LYS A 331 31.41 0.31 -8.63
C LYS A 331 31.44 1.82 -8.82
N ARG A 332 32.64 2.37 -9.04
CA ARG A 332 32.85 3.80 -9.35
C ARG A 332 32.01 4.16 -10.57
N GLY A 333 31.09 5.12 -10.42
CA GLY A 333 30.08 5.50 -11.42
C GLY A 333 28.64 5.10 -11.09
N TYR A 334 28.41 3.99 -10.36
CA TYR A 334 27.05 3.51 -10.01
C TYR A 334 26.69 3.69 -8.52
N LEU A 335 27.62 4.20 -7.70
CA LEU A 335 27.49 4.44 -6.26
C LEU A 335 26.10 4.96 -5.82
N LYS A 336 25.60 6.04 -6.42
CA LYS A 336 24.29 6.63 -6.06
C LYS A 336 23.12 5.65 -6.27
N GLN A 337 23.16 4.86 -7.34
CA GLN A 337 22.16 3.84 -7.63
C GLN A 337 22.28 2.65 -6.67
N GLN A 338 23.52 2.23 -6.36
CA GLN A 338 23.76 1.12 -5.42
C GLN A 338 23.31 1.46 -3.99
N PHE A 339 23.66 2.64 -3.47
CA PHE A 339 23.18 3.11 -2.16
C PHE A 339 21.67 3.38 -2.16
N GLY A 340 21.11 3.91 -3.25
CA GLY A 340 19.67 4.08 -3.41
C GLY A 340 18.92 2.75 -3.32
N LEU A 341 19.36 1.75 -4.09
CA LEU A 341 18.78 0.41 -4.05
C LEU A 341 18.95 -0.26 -2.69
N PHE A 342 20.12 -0.14 -2.05
CA PHE A 342 20.36 -0.67 -0.71
C PHE A 342 19.38 -0.09 0.32
N CYS A 343 19.14 1.23 0.28
CA CYS A 343 18.12 1.90 1.11
C CYS A 343 16.70 1.38 0.80
N TRP A 344 16.32 1.29 -0.48
CA TRP A 344 15.00 0.77 -0.88
C TRP A 344 14.77 -0.68 -0.47
N VAL A 345 15.80 -1.53 -0.54
CA VAL A 345 15.76 -2.92 -0.06
C VAL A 345 15.49 -2.95 1.43
N HIS A 346 16.26 -2.22 2.24
CA HIS A 346 16.08 -2.22 3.70
C HIS A 346 14.73 -1.63 4.13
N MET A 347 14.26 -0.57 3.47
CA MET A 347 12.90 -0.04 3.67
C MET A 347 11.82 -1.05 3.28
N SER A 348 12.00 -1.80 2.19
CA SER A 348 11.06 -2.84 1.76
C SER A 348 11.05 -4.02 2.74
N LEU A 349 12.20 -4.40 3.29
CA LEU A 349 12.31 -5.45 4.30
C LEU A 349 11.62 -5.03 5.61
N LEU A 350 11.84 -3.79 6.05
CA LEU A 350 11.17 -3.21 7.21
C LEU A 350 9.64 -3.18 7.04
N LEU A 351 9.13 -2.71 5.91
CA LEU A 351 7.68 -2.58 5.70
C LEU A 351 6.98 -3.91 5.42
N ILE A 352 7.61 -4.84 4.70
CA ILE A 352 6.96 -6.08 4.23
C ILE A 352 7.25 -7.25 5.17
N VAL A 353 8.52 -7.50 5.53
CA VAL A 353 8.89 -8.71 6.29
C VAL A 353 8.54 -8.56 7.77
N VAL A 354 8.76 -7.39 8.39
CA VAL A 354 8.36 -7.17 9.80
C VAL A 354 6.84 -7.21 9.96
N SER A 355 6.09 -6.61 9.03
CA SER A 355 4.61 -6.71 9.03
C SER A 355 4.13 -8.15 8.86
N SER A 356 4.78 -8.94 8.00
CA SER A 356 4.47 -10.35 7.78
C SER A 356 4.83 -11.22 9.01
N HIS A 357 5.91 -10.90 9.71
CA HIS A 357 6.28 -11.51 10.99
C HIS A 357 5.21 -11.28 12.06
N PHE A 358 4.67 -10.07 12.18
CA PHE A 358 3.55 -9.80 13.09
C PHE A 358 2.27 -10.54 12.69
N ILE A 359 1.96 -10.65 11.39
CA ILE A 359 0.83 -11.47 10.90
C ILE A 359 1.02 -12.94 11.28
N ILE A 360 2.22 -13.50 11.10
CA ILE A 360 2.53 -14.89 11.46
C ILE A 360 2.45 -15.11 12.97
N ASN A 361 2.95 -14.18 13.79
CA ASN A 361 2.76 -14.29 15.25
C ASN A 361 1.27 -14.24 15.64
N ASN A 362 0.44 -13.42 14.99
CA ASN A 362 -1.02 -13.47 15.20
C ASN A 362 -1.62 -14.84 14.88
N ILE A 363 -1.17 -15.48 13.78
CA ILE A 363 -1.59 -16.85 13.44
C ILE A 363 -1.17 -17.83 14.55
N LEU A 364 0.07 -17.74 15.04
CA LEU A 364 0.62 -18.65 16.06
C LEU A 364 -0.07 -18.49 17.43
N GLU A 365 -0.53 -17.29 17.80
CA GLU A 365 -1.34 -17.03 19.01
C GLU A 365 -2.80 -17.51 18.88
N GLY A 366 -3.25 -17.84 17.67
CA GLY A 366 -4.57 -18.39 17.37
C GLY A 366 -5.19 -17.76 16.13
N LEU A 367 -5.76 -18.58 15.24
CA LEU A 367 -6.26 -18.15 13.93
C LEU A 367 -7.24 -16.98 13.97
N ILE A 368 -7.99 -16.82 15.06
CA ILE A 368 -8.95 -15.73 15.24
C ILE A 368 -8.29 -14.33 15.18
N TRP A 369 -7.05 -14.19 15.66
CA TRP A 369 -6.29 -12.94 15.62
C TRP A 369 -5.77 -12.62 14.21
N PHE A 370 -5.74 -13.58 13.30
CA PHE A 370 -5.47 -13.32 11.88
C PHE A 370 -6.76 -13.13 11.09
N PHE A 371 -7.65 -14.11 11.16
CA PHE A 371 -8.82 -14.23 10.28
C PHE A 371 -9.84 -13.12 10.53
N VAL A 372 -10.19 -12.83 11.78
CA VAL A 372 -11.22 -11.82 12.07
C VAL A 372 -10.72 -10.43 11.64
N PRO A 373 -9.56 -9.93 12.10
CA PRO A 373 -8.99 -8.66 11.63
C PRO A 373 -8.85 -8.54 10.11
N ALA A 374 -8.35 -9.57 9.43
CA ALA A 374 -8.24 -9.56 7.97
C ALA A 374 -9.61 -9.45 7.28
N SER A 375 -10.63 -10.13 7.83
CA SER A 375 -12.01 -10.03 7.34
C SER A 375 -12.63 -8.65 7.59
N LEU A 376 -12.26 -7.93 8.66
CA LEU A 376 -12.75 -6.57 8.90
C LEU A 376 -12.28 -5.59 7.82
N VAL A 377 -11.03 -5.71 7.37
CA VAL A 377 -10.49 -4.87 6.28
C VAL A 377 -11.21 -5.15 4.96
N ILE A 378 -11.41 -6.44 4.62
CA ILE A 378 -12.15 -6.85 3.41
C ILE A 378 -13.60 -6.33 3.47
N CYS A 379 -14.25 -6.48 4.64
CA CYS A 379 -15.60 -6.02 4.90
C CYS A 379 -15.73 -4.50 4.76
N ASN A 380 -14.79 -3.75 5.34
CA ASN A 380 -14.74 -2.29 5.22
C ASN A 380 -14.59 -1.83 3.76
N ASP A 381 -13.70 -2.45 2.98
CA ASP A 381 -13.54 -2.11 1.55
C ASP A 381 -14.81 -2.44 0.72
N VAL A 382 -15.49 -3.54 1.03
CA VAL A 382 -16.76 -3.92 0.38
C VAL A 382 -17.88 -2.93 0.73
N PHE A 383 -18.06 -2.59 2.01
CA PHE A 383 -19.08 -1.62 2.41
C PHE A 383 -18.76 -0.20 1.95
N ALA A 384 -17.49 0.21 1.91
CA ALA A 384 -17.07 1.50 1.37
C ALA A 384 -17.42 1.62 -0.13
N TYR A 385 -17.32 0.52 -0.88
CA TYR A 385 -17.76 0.45 -2.27
C TYR A 385 -19.29 0.49 -2.41
N ILE A 386 -20.03 -0.26 -1.59
CA ILE A 386 -21.51 -0.31 -1.63
C ILE A 386 -22.08 1.08 -1.30
N TRP A 387 -21.76 1.63 -0.13
CA TRP A 387 -22.22 2.96 0.30
C TRP A 387 -21.69 4.08 -0.59
N GLY A 388 -20.49 3.91 -1.15
CA GLY A 388 -19.90 4.85 -2.09
C GLY A 388 -20.58 4.91 -3.46
N ILE A 389 -21.27 3.84 -3.89
CA ILE A 389 -22.10 3.84 -5.12
C ILE A 389 -23.52 4.31 -4.84
N THR A 390 -24.12 3.93 -3.70
CA THR A 390 -25.52 4.25 -3.41
C THR A 390 -25.72 5.69 -2.93
N LEU A 391 -24.81 6.20 -2.09
CA LEU A 391 -24.93 7.53 -1.46
C LEU A 391 -23.74 8.46 -1.76
N GLY A 392 -22.68 7.97 -2.38
CA GLY A 392 -21.44 8.73 -2.61
C GLY A 392 -21.63 9.94 -3.50
N ARG A 393 -21.27 11.13 -2.99
CA ARG A 393 -21.31 12.40 -3.72
C ARG A 393 -20.04 13.22 -3.54
N THR A 394 -19.43 13.17 -2.35
CA THR A 394 -18.25 13.97 -2.01
C THR A 394 -16.97 13.13 -2.07
N PRO A 395 -15.95 13.52 -2.87
CA PRO A 395 -14.69 12.79 -2.96
C PRO A 395 -13.83 13.01 -1.72
N LEU A 396 -13.31 11.93 -1.13
CA LEU A 396 -12.58 11.95 0.14
C LEU A 396 -11.15 12.53 0.02
N ILE A 397 -10.41 12.17 -1.03
CA ILE A 397 -9.03 12.66 -1.28
C ILE A 397 -8.81 12.89 -2.78
N LYS A 398 -8.22 14.03 -3.17
CA LYS A 398 -7.88 14.36 -4.58
C LYS A 398 -7.03 13.29 -5.28
N LEU A 399 -6.20 12.59 -4.52
CA LEU A 399 -5.33 11.49 -4.97
C LEU A 399 -6.10 10.20 -5.32
N SER A 400 -7.33 10.05 -4.81
CA SER A 400 -8.20 8.89 -5.04
C SER A 400 -9.65 9.35 -5.26
N PRO A 401 -9.97 9.97 -6.42
CA PRO A 401 -11.25 10.64 -6.67
C PRO A 401 -12.47 9.68 -6.71
N LYS A 402 -12.24 8.36 -6.63
CA LYS A 402 -13.30 7.34 -6.58
C LYS A 402 -13.70 6.92 -5.16
N LYS A 403 -12.94 7.32 -4.13
CA LYS A 403 -13.30 7.07 -2.73
C LYS A 403 -14.10 8.26 -2.21
N THR A 404 -15.25 8.01 -1.61
CA THR A 404 -16.22 9.03 -1.18
C THR A 404 -16.34 9.10 0.33
N VAL A 405 -16.72 10.27 0.87
CA VAL A 405 -16.88 10.47 2.32
C VAL A 405 -18.08 9.68 2.84
N GLU A 406 -19.19 9.66 2.10
CA GLU A 406 -20.39 8.92 2.48
C GLU A 406 -20.13 7.41 2.49
N GLY A 407 -19.35 6.91 1.53
CA GLY A 407 -18.87 5.53 1.50
C GLY A 407 -18.03 5.17 2.73
N PHE A 408 -17.11 6.05 3.13
CA PHE A 408 -16.27 5.86 4.31
C PHE A 408 -17.09 5.83 5.62
N ILE A 409 -18.04 6.73 5.80
CA ILE A 409 -18.93 6.76 6.98
C ILE A 409 -19.85 5.54 7.02
N GLY A 410 -20.42 5.12 5.88
CA GLY A 410 -21.24 3.91 5.79
C GLY A 410 -20.43 2.64 6.10
N ALA A 411 -19.18 2.57 5.62
CA ALA A 411 -18.27 1.47 5.93
C ALA A 411 -17.94 1.37 7.42
N PHE A 412 -17.74 2.50 8.11
CA PHE A 412 -17.45 2.53 9.55
C PHE A 412 -18.54 1.84 10.38
N TRP A 413 -19.80 2.26 10.24
CA TRP A 413 -20.91 1.65 10.97
C TRP A 413 -21.17 0.21 10.56
N SER A 414 -21.03 -0.12 9.27
CA SER A 414 -21.20 -1.49 8.78
C SER A 414 -20.11 -2.43 9.34
N THR A 415 -18.87 -1.96 9.45
CA THR A 415 -17.72 -2.74 9.96
C THR A 415 -17.82 -2.95 11.46
N LEU A 416 -18.35 -1.98 12.22
CA LEU A 416 -18.64 -2.13 13.66
C LEU A 416 -19.68 -3.23 13.93
N ILE A 417 -20.79 -3.21 13.19
CA ILE A 417 -21.85 -4.23 13.33
C ILE A 417 -21.30 -5.60 12.89
N PHE A 418 -20.58 -5.64 11.77
CA PHE A 418 -19.97 -6.86 11.26
C PHE A 418 -18.95 -7.46 12.24
N SER A 419 -18.07 -6.66 12.86
CA SER A 419 -17.04 -7.21 13.75
C SER A 419 -17.64 -7.90 14.97
N VAL A 420 -18.66 -7.32 15.59
CA VAL A 420 -19.36 -7.91 16.73
C VAL A 420 -20.04 -9.22 16.32
N VAL A 421 -20.80 -9.23 15.22
CA VAL A 421 -21.52 -10.43 14.75
C VAL A 421 -20.55 -11.53 14.33
N TRP A 422 -19.56 -11.21 13.49
CA TRP A 422 -18.61 -12.15 12.92
C TRP A 422 -17.66 -12.71 13.98
N GLY A 423 -17.06 -11.84 14.79
CA GLY A 423 -16.15 -12.27 15.85
C GLY A 423 -16.86 -13.08 16.94
N SER A 424 -18.09 -12.70 17.33
CA SER A 424 -18.91 -13.48 18.30
C SER A 424 -19.34 -14.85 17.78
N TYR A 425 -19.36 -15.05 16.45
CA TYR A 425 -19.57 -16.37 15.85
C TYR A 425 -18.28 -17.20 15.89
N PHE A 426 -17.14 -16.65 15.46
CA PHE A 426 -15.89 -17.40 15.35
C PHE A 426 -15.21 -17.73 16.69
N MET A 427 -15.44 -16.94 17.75
CA MET A 427 -14.93 -17.25 19.10
C MET A 427 -15.49 -18.54 19.72
N ARG A 428 -16.53 -19.14 19.13
CA ARG A 428 -17.16 -20.39 19.61
C ARG A 428 -16.38 -21.65 19.25
N PHE A 429 -15.40 -21.54 18.36
CA PHE A 429 -14.64 -22.68 17.86
C PHE A 429 -13.25 -22.71 18.50
N ASN A 430 -12.96 -23.74 19.30
CA ASN A 430 -11.66 -23.92 19.97
C ASN A 430 -10.48 -23.85 18.98
N TYR A 431 -10.63 -24.45 17.79
CA TYR A 431 -9.65 -24.39 16.70
C TYR A 431 -9.27 -22.95 16.27
N MET A 432 -10.15 -21.95 16.46
CA MET A 432 -9.86 -20.56 16.11
C MET A 432 -9.19 -19.79 17.25
N ILE A 433 -9.53 -20.10 18.51
CA ILE A 433 -9.09 -19.34 19.69
C ILE A 433 -7.85 -19.93 20.38
N CYS A 434 -7.54 -21.21 20.16
CA CYS A 434 -6.40 -21.86 20.78
C CYS A 434 -5.08 -21.47 20.08
N PRO A 435 -4.00 -21.19 20.84
CA PRO A 435 -2.68 -21.00 20.27
C PRO A 435 -2.13 -22.30 19.68
N VAL A 436 -1.15 -22.19 18.79
CA VAL A 436 -0.52 -23.36 18.19
C VAL A 436 0.41 -24.07 19.19
N HIS A 437 0.34 -25.40 19.19
CA HIS A 437 1.31 -26.26 19.86
C HIS A 437 2.03 -27.17 18.84
N ASP A 438 1.28 -27.69 17.86
CA ASP A 438 1.79 -28.49 16.75
C ASP A 438 1.39 -27.90 15.39
N LEU A 439 2.31 -27.89 14.43
CA LEU A 439 2.05 -27.34 13.09
C LEU A 439 1.07 -28.20 12.24
N GLY A 440 0.87 -29.46 12.60
CA GLY A 440 0.02 -30.42 11.89
C GLY A 440 -1.48 -30.34 12.22
N VAL A 441 -1.92 -29.42 13.09
CA VAL A 441 -3.33 -29.31 13.48
C VAL A 441 -4.20 -28.73 12.36
N SER A 442 -5.33 -29.40 12.10
CA SER A 442 -6.36 -29.03 11.13
C SER A 442 -7.74 -28.97 11.80
N VAL A 443 -8.78 -28.50 11.12
CA VAL A 443 -10.15 -28.39 11.68
C VAL A 443 -10.68 -29.73 12.24
N TRP A 444 -10.23 -30.87 11.70
CA TRP A 444 -10.65 -32.20 12.17
C TRP A 444 -9.89 -32.71 13.40
N SER A 445 -8.81 -32.04 13.79
CA SER A 445 -8.16 -32.33 15.07
C SER A 445 -8.96 -31.68 16.21
N ASN A 446 -9.35 -32.49 17.20
CA ASN A 446 -10.11 -32.03 18.37
C ASN A 446 -9.20 -31.25 19.34
N VAL A 447 -8.80 -30.04 18.94
CA VAL A 447 -7.94 -29.16 19.75
C VAL A 447 -8.71 -28.69 20.98
N GLN A 448 -8.13 -28.93 22.16
CA GLN A 448 -8.60 -28.43 23.44
C GLN A 448 -7.49 -27.62 24.10
N CYS A 449 -7.81 -26.42 24.56
CA CYS A 449 -6.91 -25.56 25.30
C CYS A 449 -7.69 -24.86 26.42
N VAL A 450 -6.99 -24.25 27.37
CA VAL A 450 -7.62 -23.28 28.29
C VAL A 450 -7.81 -21.98 27.49
N PRO A 451 -9.05 -21.51 27.26
CA PRO A 451 -9.28 -20.30 26.49
C PRO A 451 -8.79 -19.07 27.26
N ASN A 452 -8.23 -18.09 26.55
CA ASN A 452 -7.88 -16.79 27.14
C ASN A 452 -9.15 -16.17 27.79
N PRO A 453 -9.09 -15.66 29.04
CA PRO A 453 -10.19 -15.01 29.76
C PRO A 453 -10.91 -13.87 29.02
N VAL A 454 -10.34 -13.34 27.94
CA VAL A 454 -11.00 -12.41 27.01
C VAL A 454 -12.16 -13.07 26.24
N PHE A 455 -12.14 -14.38 26.03
CA PHE A 455 -13.23 -15.15 25.39
C PHE A 455 -14.27 -15.69 26.39
N ILE A 456 -14.01 -15.60 27.69
CA ILE A 456 -14.93 -16.06 28.73
C ILE A 456 -15.98 -14.98 29.00
N ALA A 457 -17.26 -15.37 29.06
CA ALA A 457 -18.34 -14.46 29.39
C ALA A 457 -18.17 -13.90 30.82
N LYS A 458 -18.33 -12.58 30.95
CA LYS A 458 -18.31 -11.86 32.23
C LYS A 458 -19.65 -11.14 32.41
N GLU A 459 -19.98 -10.91 33.67
CA GLU A 459 -21.20 -10.21 34.06
C GLU A 459 -20.89 -8.72 34.23
N TRP A 460 -21.58 -7.86 33.46
CA TRP A 460 -21.50 -6.42 33.63
C TRP A 460 -22.64 -5.94 34.52
N GLU A 461 -22.31 -5.39 35.70
CA GLU A 461 -23.28 -4.68 36.53
C GLU A 461 -23.61 -3.32 35.92
N ILE A 462 -24.86 -3.14 35.48
CA ILE A 462 -25.30 -1.88 34.89
C ILE A 462 -25.27 -0.77 35.97
N TRP A 463 -24.81 0.43 35.59
CA TRP A 463 -24.79 1.61 36.46
C TRP A 463 -26.18 1.91 37.05
N THR A 464 -26.26 2.19 38.36
CA THR A 464 -27.52 2.21 39.12
C THR A 464 -28.63 3.11 38.54
N PRO A 465 -28.38 4.35 38.09
CA PRO A 465 -29.40 5.17 37.43
C PRO A 465 -29.93 4.55 36.13
N LEU A 466 -29.04 3.92 35.35
CA LEU A 466 -29.40 3.27 34.09
C LEU A 466 -30.19 1.98 34.31
N ARG A 467 -29.96 1.25 35.43
CA ARG A 467 -30.81 0.11 35.85
C ARG A 467 -32.26 0.54 36.09
N VAL A 468 -32.48 1.67 36.75
CA VAL A 468 -33.81 2.21 37.03
C VAL A 468 -34.49 2.66 35.74
N PHE A 469 -33.75 3.32 34.83
CA PHE A 469 -34.29 3.72 33.53
C PHE A 469 -34.66 2.51 32.64
N LEU A 470 -33.77 1.52 32.52
CA LEU A 470 -34.01 0.31 31.73
C LEU A 470 -35.14 -0.56 32.29
N SER A 471 -35.29 -0.65 33.62
CA SER A 471 -36.39 -1.43 34.20
C SER A 471 -37.76 -0.78 33.99
N GLN A 472 -37.83 0.56 33.96
CA GLN A 472 -39.02 1.30 33.56
C GLN A 472 -39.34 1.12 32.06
N LEU A 473 -38.32 1.12 31.20
CA LEU A 473 -38.51 1.03 29.74
C LEU A 473 -38.83 -0.39 29.24
N LEU A 474 -38.18 -1.43 29.78
CA LEU A 474 -38.34 -2.82 29.32
C LEU A 474 -39.33 -3.64 30.18
N GLY A 475 -39.86 -3.08 31.27
CA GLY A 475 -40.76 -3.79 32.20
C GLY A 475 -40.13 -5.01 32.88
N ARG A 476 -38.79 -5.13 32.85
CA ARG A 476 -38.01 -6.23 33.44
C ARG A 476 -36.78 -5.68 34.15
N SER A 477 -36.48 -6.18 35.33
CA SER A 477 -35.28 -5.82 36.11
C SER A 477 -34.03 -6.47 35.51
N VAL A 478 -33.49 -5.90 34.44
CA VAL A 478 -32.16 -6.28 33.92
C VAL A 478 -31.11 -5.71 34.89
N THR A 479 -30.67 -6.54 35.83
CA THR A 479 -29.65 -6.18 36.84
C THR A 479 -28.23 -6.36 36.32
N VAL A 480 -28.03 -7.35 35.44
CA VAL A 480 -26.75 -7.82 34.91
C VAL A 480 -26.89 -8.03 33.40
N VAL A 481 -25.85 -7.66 32.63
CA VAL A 481 -25.75 -7.98 31.20
C VAL A 481 -24.53 -8.89 30.98
N PRO A 482 -24.71 -10.09 30.42
CA PRO A 482 -23.57 -10.93 30.03
C PRO A 482 -22.88 -10.31 28.81
N TYR A 483 -21.57 -10.11 28.90
CA TYR A 483 -20.74 -9.63 27.79
C TYR A 483 -19.48 -10.49 27.70
N VAL A 484 -18.91 -10.59 26.51
CA VAL A 484 -17.58 -11.20 26.33
C VAL A 484 -16.58 -10.07 26.12
N PRO A 485 -15.49 -9.96 26.90
CA PRO A 485 -14.50 -8.88 26.72
C PRO A 485 -13.97 -8.78 25.28
N TYR A 486 -13.85 -9.91 24.57
CA TYR A 486 -13.51 -9.97 23.15
C TYR A 486 -14.38 -9.05 22.27
N GLN A 487 -15.66 -8.87 22.59
CA GLN A 487 -16.58 -7.98 21.86
C GLN A 487 -16.16 -6.51 21.93
N LEU A 488 -15.56 -6.07 23.05
CA LEU A 488 -15.03 -4.71 23.17
C LEU A 488 -13.76 -4.54 22.34
N HIS A 489 -12.88 -5.55 22.33
CA HIS A 489 -11.68 -5.55 21.47
C HIS A 489 -12.05 -5.58 19.96
N LEU A 490 -13.12 -6.29 19.59
CA LEU A 490 -13.67 -6.30 18.21
C LEU A 490 -14.16 -4.93 17.74
N LEU A 491 -14.69 -4.10 18.63
CA LEU A 491 -15.02 -2.71 18.32
C LEU A 491 -13.75 -1.89 18.05
N VAL A 492 -12.70 -2.07 18.85
CA VAL A 492 -11.41 -1.37 18.63
C VAL A 492 -10.76 -1.81 17.31
N PHE A 493 -10.78 -3.11 17.00
CA PHE A 493 -10.31 -3.60 15.70
C PHE A 493 -11.14 -3.04 14.53
N ALA A 494 -12.46 -2.92 14.65
CA ALA A 494 -13.30 -2.32 13.61
C ALA A 494 -13.03 -0.81 13.42
N ILE A 495 -12.88 -0.06 14.52
CA ILE A 495 -12.51 1.36 14.48
C ILE A 495 -11.17 1.53 13.74
N PHE A 496 -10.16 0.71 14.06
CA PHE A 496 -8.87 0.77 13.35
C PHE A 496 -8.98 0.33 11.89
N ALA A 497 -9.67 -0.78 11.60
CA ALA A 497 -9.85 -1.33 10.26
C ALA A 497 -10.60 -0.37 9.32
N SER A 498 -11.47 0.48 9.86
CA SER A 498 -12.23 1.46 9.09
C SER A 498 -11.55 2.83 9.03
N LEU A 499 -11.02 3.35 10.15
CA LEU A 499 -10.45 4.69 10.18
C LEU A 499 -8.97 4.74 9.76
N VAL A 500 -8.16 3.76 10.17
CA VAL A 500 -6.69 3.82 10.05
C VAL A 500 -6.16 2.91 8.94
N ALA A 501 -6.64 1.66 8.85
CA ALA A 501 -6.15 0.71 7.84
C ALA A 501 -6.25 1.22 6.39
N PRO A 502 -7.29 1.98 5.96
CA PRO A 502 -7.37 2.52 4.60
C PRO A 502 -6.26 3.52 4.23
N PHE A 503 -5.53 4.06 5.21
CA PHE A 503 -4.33 4.86 4.95
C PHE A 503 -3.18 4.05 4.35
N GLY A 504 -3.11 2.73 4.58
CA GLY A 504 -2.22 1.83 3.85
C GLY A 504 -2.50 1.89 2.34
N GLY A 505 -3.77 1.73 1.95
CA GLY A 505 -4.20 1.85 0.56
C GLY A 505 -4.08 3.27 -0.03
N PHE A 506 -4.22 4.33 0.78
CA PHE A 506 -3.93 5.70 0.32
C PHE A 506 -2.43 5.91 0.06
N PHE A 507 -1.56 5.39 0.94
CA PHE A 507 -0.11 5.43 0.79
C PHE A 507 0.33 4.67 -0.46
N ALA A 508 -0.13 3.42 -0.63
CA ALA A 508 0.13 2.61 -1.81
C ALA A 508 -0.38 3.28 -3.10
N SER A 509 -1.58 3.87 -3.09
CA SER A 509 -2.09 4.65 -4.22
C SER A 509 -1.22 5.88 -4.53
N GLY A 510 -0.76 6.60 -3.50
CA GLY A 510 0.13 7.76 -3.66
C GLY A 510 1.49 7.40 -4.23
N PHE A 511 2.07 6.31 -3.73
CA PHE A 511 3.29 5.73 -4.28
C PHE A 511 3.12 5.44 -5.77
N LYS A 512 2.06 4.72 -6.17
CA LYS A 512 1.81 4.42 -7.59
C LYS A 512 1.74 5.68 -8.47
N ARG A 513 1.13 6.77 -7.99
CA ARG A 513 1.08 8.05 -8.73
C ARG A 513 2.46 8.73 -8.83
N ALA A 514 3.29 8.67 -7.80
CA ALA A 514 4.67 9.17 -7.85
C ALA A 514 5.57 8.38 -8.83
N PHE A 515 5.22 7.12 -9.11
CA PHE A 515 5.91 6.27 -10.09
C PHE A 515 5.29 6.29 -11.49
N ASP A 516 4.17 7.01 -11.70
CA ASP A 516 3.34 7.02 -12.91
C ASP A 516 2.87 5.62 -13.36
N ILE A 517 2.65 4.74 -12.38
CA ILE A 517 2.12 3.39 -12.57
C ILE A 517 0.67 3.33 -12.09
N LYS A 518 -0.06 2.32 -12.58
CA LYS A 518 -1.47 2.12 -12.19
C LYS A 518 -1.64 1.08 -11.09
N ASP A 519 -0.90 -0.02 -11.20
CA ASP A 519 -0.96 -1.26 -10.42
C ASP A 519 0.50 -1.68 -10.14
N PHE A 520 0.83 -2.31 -9.00
CA PHE A 520 2.22 -2.69 -8.66
C PHE A 520 2.75 -3.86 -9.49
N GLY A 521 1.84 -4.66 -10.05
CA GLY A 521 2.17 -5.82 -10.86
C GLY A 521 0.94 -6.47 -11.48
N HIS A 522 1.13 -7.68 -12.00
CA HIS A 522 0.09 -8.49 -12.62
C HIS A 522 0.08 -9.93 -12.04
N SER A 523 0.42 -10.08 -10.76
CA SER A 523 0.54 -11.39 -10.12
C SER A 523 -0.79 -12.15 -10.02
N ILE A 524 -1.93 -11.47 -10.07
CA ILE A 524 -3.27 -12.09 -10.05
C ILE A 524 -4.07 -11.66 -11.30
N PRO A 525 -4.45 -12.60 -12.21
CA PRO A 525 -5.14 -12.28 -13.44
C PRO A 525 -6.45 -11.52 -13.20
N GLY A 526 -6.56 -10.30 -13.74
CA GLY A 526 -7.73 -9.43 -13.58
C GLY A 526 -7.79 -8.61 -12.29
N HIS A 527 -6.95 -8.89 -11.28
CA HIS A 527 -7.00 -8.23 -9.96
C HIS A 527 -5.85 -7.28 -9.64
N GLY A 528 -4.76 -7.29 -10.41
CA GLY A 528 -3.62 -6.37 -10.24
C GLY A 528 -2.41 -7.03 -9.56
N GLY A 529 -1.64 -6.24 -8.80
CA GLY A 529 -0.52 -6.74 -7.99
C GLY A 529 -1.01 -7.37 -6.69
N MET A 530 -0.16 -8.20 -6.08
CA MET A 530 -0.37 -8.64 -4.69
C MET A 530 -0.21 -7.47 -3.71
N THR A 531 0.70 -6.53 -4.02
CA THR A 531 0.93 -5.32 -3.22
C THR A 531 -0.34 -4.45 -3.11
N ASP A 532 -1.13 -4.38 -4.19
CA ASP A 532 -2.44 -3.69 -4.23
C ASP A 532 -3.55 -4.37 -3.39
N ARG A 533 -3.27 -5.51 -2.76
CA ARG A 533 -4.20 -6.29 -1.93
C ARG A 533 -3.76 -6.42 -0.49
N MET A 534 -2.46 -6.30 -0.24
CA MET A 534 -1.85 -6.47 1.08
C MET A 534 -1.54 -5.14 1.79
N ASP A 535 -1.67 -4.00 1.11
CA ASP A 535 -1.35 -2.66 1.66
C ASP A 535 -2.12 -2.31 2.95
N CYS A 536 -3.45 -2.45 2.96
CA CYS A 536 -4.27 -2.30 4.17
C CYS A 536 -4.07 -3.46 5.16
N GLN A 537 -3.81 -4.67 4.67
CA GLN A 537 -3.68 -5.90 5.48
C GLN A 537 -2.41 -5.92 6.33
N PHE A 538 -1.27 -5.44 5.81
CA PHE A 538 -0.05 -5.32 6.60
C PHE A 538 -0.24 -4.37 7.78
N LEU A 539 -0.86 -3.20 7.56
CA LEU A 539 -1.14 -2.24 8.62
C LEU A 539 -2.09 -2.81 9.69
N MET A 540 -3.13 -3.56 9.28
CA MET A 540 -4.03 -4.23 10.21
C MET A 540 -3.34 -5.37 10.99
N GLY A 541 -2.47 -6.15 10.34
CA GLY A 541 -1.71 -7.23 10.96
C GLY A 541 -0.73 -6.74 12.02
N VAL A 542 0.02 -5.68 11.70
CA VAL A 542 0.90 -4.97 12.65
C VAL A 542 0.09 -4.48 13.85
N PHE A 543 -1.02 -3.77 13.61
CA PHE A 543 -1.86 -3.24 14.68
C PHE A 543 -2.41 -4.34 15.57
N THR A 544 -2.92 -5.43 14.98
CA THR A 544 -3.47 -6.55 15.75
C THR A 544 -2.43 -7.17 16.67
N TYR A 545 -1.20 -7.38 16.17
CA TYR A 545 -0.13 -7.95 16.98
C TYR A 545 0.27 -7.05 18.15
N VAL A 546 0.44 -5.74 17.89
CA VAL A 546 0.77 -4.76 18.93
C VAL A 546 -0.36 -4.69 19.97
N TYR A 547 -1.61 -4.59 19.52
CA TYR A 547 -2.79 -4.50 20.38
C TYR A 547 -2.96 -5.77 21.23
N TYR A 548 -2.83 -6.95 20.63
CA TYR A 548 -2.85 -8.23 21.34
C TYR A 548 -1.70 -8.31 22.37
N SER A 549 -0.48 -8.04 21.93
CA SER A 549 0.73 -8.08 22.78
C SER A 549 0.69 -7.11 23.96
N SER A 550 -0.02 -5.99 23.86
CA SER A 550 -0.05 -4.96 24.90
C SER A 550 -1.26 -5.04 25.83
N LEU A 551 -2.41 -5.57 25.36
CA LEU A 551 -3.70 -5.46 26.07
C LEU A 551 -4.46 -6.78 26.24
N ILE A 552 -4.03 -7.88 25.60
CA ILE A 552 -4.75 -9.17 25.59
C ILE A 552 -3.86 -10.33 26.04
N ARG A 553 -2.56 -10.30 25.69
CA ARG A 553 -1.60 -11.34 26.06
C ARG A 553 -1.43 -11.39 27.57
N GLU A 554 -1.75 -12.54 28.16
CA GLU A 554 -1.59 -12.77 29.58
C GLU A 554 -0.16 -13.22 29.93
N HIS A 555 0.47 -12.53 30.86
CA HIS A 555 1.73 -12.96 31.46
C HIS A 555 1.43 -13.89 32.64
N ASN A 556 1.06 -15.14 32.34
CA ASN A 556 0.84 -16.18 33.34
C ASN A 556 2.17 -16.61 33.98
N VAL A 557 2.56 -15.89 35.03
CA VAL A 557 3.76 -16.18 35.82
C VAL A 557 3.52 -17.43 36.66
N THR A 558 4.15 -18.54 36.30
CA THR A 558 4.04 -19.81 37.03
C THR A 558 4.96 -19.84 38.23
N VAL A 559 4.58 -20.57 39.29
CA VAL A 559 5.45 -20.78 40.48
C VAL A 559 6.81 -21.35 40.08
N GLY A 560 6.85 -22.24 39.09
CA GLY A 560 8.11 -22.78 38.53
C GLY A 560 8.98 -21.71 37.87
N SER A 561 8.39 -20.77 37.11
CA SER A 561 9.13 -19.66 36.51
C SER A 561 9.64 -18.65 37.55
N ILE A 562 8.87 -18.39 38.62
CA ILE A 562 9.33 -17.58 39.76
C ILE A 562 10.49 -18.29 40.46
N LEU A 563 10.35 -19.57 40.77
CA LEU A 563 11.39 -20.36 41.42
C LEU A 563 12.67 -20.42 40.57
N GLN A 564 12.56 -20.62 39.26
CA GLN A 564 13.72 -20.57 38.36
C GLN A 564 14.38 -19.18 38.38
N MET A 565 13.61 -18.10 38.26
CA MET A 565 14.13 -16.73 38.32
C MET A 565 14.80 -16.44 39.67
N ILE A 566 14.26 -16.95 40.78
CA ILE A 566 14.86 -16.85 42.11
C ILE A 566 16.19 -17.61 42.18
N VAL A 567 16.19 -18.88 41.76
CA VAL A 567 17.36 -19.78 41.86
C VAL A 567 18.49 -19.38 40.92
N SER A 568 18.20 -18.88 39.71
CA SER A 568 19.22 -18.46 38.74
C SER A 568 19.58 -16.97 38.79
N GLY A 569 18.75 -16.14 39.42
CA GLY A 569 18.85 -14.68 39.37
C GLY A 569 19.25 -13.99 40.67
N LEU A 570 19.08 -14.65 41.83
CA LEU A 570 19.41 -14.09 43.15
C LEU A 570 20.45 -14.95 43.89
N THR A 571 21.30 -14.31 44.71
CA THR A 571 22.25 -15.02 45.58
C THR A 571 21.54 -15.71 46.75
N ILE A 572 22.23 -16.60 47.46
CA ILE A 572 21.64 -17.37 48.57
C ILE A 572 21.15 -16.42 49.69
N GLU A 573 21.86 -15.33 49.93
CA GLU A 573 21.51 -14.29 50.92
C GLU A 573 20.20 -13.58 50.53
N GLU A 574 20.09 -13.16 49.27
CA GLU A 574 18.90 -12.50 48.73
C GLU A 574 17.69 -13.45 48.69
N GLN A 575 17.90 -14.75 48.39
CA GLN A 575 16.86 -15.78 48.48
C GLN A 575 16.32 -15.92 49.91
N LEU A 576 17.20 -15.90 50.92
CA LEU A 576 16.82 -15.95 52.35
C LEU A 576 16.17 -14.66 52.85
N GLU A 577 16.49 -13.50 52.27
CA GLU A 577 15.79 -12.24 52.52
C GLU A 577 14.37 -12.26 51.92
N LEU A 578 14.25 -12.62 50.65
CA LEU A 578 12.96 -12.77 49.96
C LEU A 578 12.04 -13.76 50.68
N MET A 579 12.56 -14.91 51.13
CA MET A 579 11.78 -15.86 51.93
C MET A 579 11.29 -15.29 53.27
N ARG A 580 12.13 -14.53 53.98
CA ARG A 580 11.74 -13.89 55.26
C ARG A 580 10.66 -12.86 55.04
N ASP A 581 10.77 -12.03 54.02
CA ASP A 581 9.80 -10.96 53.77
C ASP A 581 8.49 -11.47 53.15
N LEU A 582 8.54 -12.51 52.31
CA LEU A 582 7.34 -13.22 51.89
C LEU A 582 6.62 -13.89 53.08
N LYS A 583 7.37 -14.49 54.02
CA LYS A 583 6.80 -15.05 55.26
C LYS A 583 6.12 -13.98 56.12
N LYS A 584 6.78 -12.83 56.34
CA LYS A 584 6.17 -11.67 57.03
C LYS A 584 4.91 -11.18 56.31
N TYR A 585 4.93 -11.08 54.98
CA TYR A 585 3.78 -10.64 54.18
C TYR A 585 2.58 -11.57 54.32
N MET A 586 2.81 -12.89 54.27
CA MET A 586 1.75 -13.89 54.45
C MET A 586 1.20 -13.90 55.88
N GLN A 587 2.06 -13.78 56.90
CA GLN A 587 1.66 -13.63 58.29
C GLN A 587 0.84 -12.34 58.52
N GLY A 588 1.21 -11.24 57.85
CA GLY A 588 0.44 -9.98 57.86
C GLY A 588 -0.96 -10.08 57.22
N ARG A 589 -1.20 -11.10 56.38
CA ARG A 589 -2.52 -11.47 55.86
C ARG A 589 -3.26 -12.53 56.72
N GLY A 590 -2.72 -12.88 57.89
CA GLY A 590 -3.29 -13.92 58.77
C GLY A 590 -3.02 -15.36 58.32
N ILE A 591 -2.12 -15.59 57.37
CA ILE A 591 -1.75 -16.93 56.89
C ILE A 591 -0.53 -17.42 57.67
N THR A 592 -0.72 -18.41 58.54
CA THR A 592 0.35 -19.05 59.31
C THR A 592 1.19 -19.97 58.41
N VAL A 593 2.30 -19.43 57.91
CA VAL A 593 3.37 -20.21 57.25
C VAL A 593 4.30 -20.75 58.33
N ALA A 594 4.41 -22.08 58.42
CA ALA A 594 5.31 -22.78 59.34
C ALA A 594 6.77 -22.37 59.17
#